data_AF-A0A448SCV5-F1
#
_entry.id   AF-A0A448SCV5-F1
#
_cell.length_a   1.000
_cell.length_b   1.000
_cell.length_c   1.000
_cell.angle_alpha   90.00
_cell.angle_beta   90.00
_cell.angle_gamma   90.00
#
_symmetry.space_group_name_H-M   'P 1'
#
loop_
_entity.id
_entity.type
_entity.pdbx_description
1 polymer ?
#
loop_
_entity_poly.entity_id
_entity_poly.type
_entity_poly.pdbx_seq_one_letter_code
_entity_poly.pdbx_strand_id
1 'polypeptide(L)'
;MTASNNWKKFPAETIQALFVAVEEDDLVEANISLPQRIDWHCSPESIRDNYALCLQFWEDGFSRQELLQLVNGFLQDPQLAAATRMRYKYIRARYKHFRFAQQLYGGQHRANRLFHTTTAVLGHFQDAFRNGNQKNLQIYGNLLRVLLSRPVWSCVRYALRHIHLTSERDFIAYRQTQIGLLRTLIANPQLTGKQFHDVRKIISRQVSFYDTLRSIAPDNREARQISRFLAAINGLMGDRHDVMVADKLAGGDLYDRPTPLDIDIRQRLELLLSRFPL
;
A
#
# COMPACT_ATOMS: atom_id res chain seq x y z
N MET A 1 14.49 -15.23 28.11
CA MET A 1 14.86 -13.83 27.90
C MET A 1 14.21 -13.34 26.61
N THR A 2 13.02 -12.77 26.68
CA THR A 2 12.35 -12.16 25.52
C THR A 2 13.01 -10.82 25.26
N ALA A 3 13.82 -10.73 24.19
CA ALA A 3 14.35 -9.45 23.73
C ALA A 3 13.19 -8.48 23.57
N SER A 4 13.15 -7.41 24.38
CA SER A 4 12.26 -6.30 24.10
C SER A 4 12.71 -5.74 22.76
N ASN A 5 11.93 -5.99 21.70
CA ASN A 5 12.19 -5.40 20.40
C ASN A 5 11.96 -3.89 20.48
N ASN A 6 12.98 -3.15 20.92
CA ASN A 6 13.00 -1.71 20.81
C ASN A 6 13.20 -1.37 19.33
N TRP A 7 12.10 -1.02 18.68
CA TRP A 7 12.09 -0.46 17.35
C TRP A 7 12.68 0.95 17.40
N LYS A 8 13.53 1.29 16.43
CA LYS A 8 14.03 2.66 16.24
C LYS A 8 12.83 3.61 16.14
N LYS A 9 12.91 4.73 16.84
CA LYS A 9 11.95 5.82 16.74
C LYS A 9 12.52 6.92 15.86
N PHE A 10 11.70 7.38 14.93
CA PHE A 10 12.02 8.44 13.99
C PHE A 10 11.38 9.76 14.46
N PRO A 11 12.00 10.90 14.13
CA PRO A 11 11.48 12.21 14.48
C PRO A 11 10.21 12.52 13.66
N ALA A 12 9.45 13.52 14.11
CA ALA A 12 8.14 13.84 13.53
C ALA A 12 8.25 14.26 12.06
N GLU A 13 9.34 14.90 11.68
CA GLU A 13 9.64 15.33 10.31
C GLU A 13 9.74 14.14 9.36
N THR A 14 10.35 13.03 9.78
CA THR A 14 10.45 11.80 8.99
C THR A 14 9.07 11.13 8.82
N ILE A 15 8.25 11.11 9.87
CA ILE A 15 6.88 10.59 9.81
C ILE A 15 6.02 11.44 8.87
N GLN A 16 6.18 12.77 8.94
CA GLN A 16 5.48 13.71 8.08
C GLN A 16 5.94 13.59 6.62
N ALA A 17 7.25 13.40 6.38
CA ALA A 17 7.77 13.12 5.05
C ALA A 17 7.15 11.85 4.45
N LEU A 18 7.00 10.78 5.25
CA LEU A 18 6.32 9.57 4.81
C LEU A 18 4.83 9.80 4.56
N PHE A 19 4.18 10.63 5.39
CA PHE A 19 2.77 10.98 5.17
C PHE A 19 2.57 11.69 3.84
N VAL A 20 3.38 12.72 3.57
CA VAL A 20 3.38 13.45 2.30
C VAL A 20 3.67 12.49 1.16
N ALA A 21 4.66 11.60 1.30
CA ALA A 21 4.99 10.63 0.28
C ALA A 21 3.80 9.73 -0.09
N VAL A 22 3.08 9.20 0.91
CA VAL A 22 1.89 8.36 0.71
C VAL A 22 0.70 9.15 0.13
N GLU A 23 0.58 10.44 0.41
CA GLU A 23 -0.42 11.29 -0.24
C GLU A 23 -0.12 11.54 -1.72
N GLU A 24 1.16 11.46 -2.09
CA GLU A 24 1.64 11.65 -3.45
C GLU A 24 1.55 10.38 -4.33
N ASP A 25 1.19 9.21 -3.76
CA ASP A 25 1.17 7.89 -4.42
C ASP A 25 0.33 7.81 -5.71
N ASP A 26 -0.59 8.76 -5.90
CA ASP A 26 -1.50 8.81 -7.05
C ASP A 26 -1.24 10.06 -7.94
N LEU A 27 -0.16 10.82 -7.70
CA LEU A 27 0.19 11.98 -8.53
C LEU A 27 0.86 11.56 -9.84
N VAL A 28 0.22 11.88 -10.96
CA VAL A 28 0.76 11.64 -12.31
C VAL A 28 1.62 12.81 -12.73
N GLU A 29 2.94 12.62 -12.69
CA GLU A 29 3.89 13.56 -13.27
C GLU A 29 4.33 13.12 -14.66
N ALA A 30 4.27 14.05 -15.61
CA ALA A 30 4.62 13.80 -17.00
C ALA A 30 6.12 13.52 -17.21
N ASN A 31 7.00 14.28 -16.53
CA ASN A 31 8.44 14.37 -16.86
C ASN A 31 9.37 13.88 -15.73
N ILE A 32 9.18 12.66 -15.23
CA ILE A 32 10.12 12.04 -14.27
C ILE A 32 11.06 11.07 -14.97
N SER A 33 12.36 11.23 -14.78
CA SER A 33 13.38 10.27 -15.21
C SER A 33 13.64 9.21 -14.13
N LEU A 34 13.86 7.95 -14.55
CA LEU A 34 14.46 6.92 -13.70
C LEU A 34 16.00 6.99 -13.72
N PRO A 35 16.67 6.56 -12.64
CA PRO A 35 18.11 6.34 -12.67
C PRO A 35 18.49 5.29 -13.73
N GLN A 36 19.75 5.31 -14.16
CA GLN A 36 20.22 4.41 -15.23
C GLN A 36 20.09 2.93 -14.86
N ARG A 37 20.30 2.61 -13.58
CA ARG A 37 20.18 1.29 -12.99
C ARG A 37 19.52 1.41 -11.61
N ILE A 38 18.65 0.47 -11.28
CA ILE A 38 18.04 0.36 -9.96
C ILE A 38 18.76 -0.74 -9.17
N ASP A 39 19.25 -0.39 -7.99
CA ASP A 39 19.93 -1.35 -7.10
C ASP A 39 18.93 -2.25 -6.34
N TRP A 40 19.33 -3.50 -6.16
CA TRP A 40 18.63 -4.47 -5.32
C TRP A 40 19.05 -4.37 -3.85
N HIS A 41 20.27 -3.89 -3.58
CA HIS A 41 20.87 -3.92 -2.25
C HIS A 41 20.00 -3.17 -1.22
N CYS A 42 19.83 -3.81 -0.06
CA CYS A 42 19.13 -3.25 1.07
C CYS A 42 19.69 -3.92 2.33
N SER A 43 20.51 -3.18 3.07
CA SER A 43 21.17 -3.73 4.25
C SER A 43 20.14 -4.24 5.28
N PRO A 44 20.50 -5.20 6.15
CA PRO A 44 19.62 -5.66 7.23
C PRO A 44 19.16 -4.52 8.15
N GLU A 45 20.01 -3.51 8.35
CA GLU A 45 19.68 -2.31 9.12
C GLU A 45 18.62 -1.46 8.39
N SER A 46 18.76 -1.27 7.08
CA SER A 46 17.74 -0.59 6.26
C SER A 46 16.39 -1.33 6.26
N ILE A 47 16.39 -2.66 6.21
CA ILE A 47 15.16 -3.47 6.33
C ILE A 47 14.49 -3.21 7.69
N ARG A 48 15.26 -3.24 8.77
CA ARG A 48 14.77 -2.99 10.13
C ARG A 48 14.22 -1.57 10.28
N ASP A 49 14.96 -0.58 9.80
CA ASP A 49 14.60 0.84 9.88
C ASP A 49 13.35 1.16 9.05
N ASN A 50 13.26 0.62 7.84
CA ASN A 50 12.08 0.76 7.01
C ASN A 50 10.83 0.14 7.67
N TYR A 51 10.96 -1.04 8.26
CA TYR A 51 9.85 -1.64 9.00
C TYR A 51 9.47 -0.81 10.22
N ALA A 52 10.46 -0.32 10.98
CA ALA A 52 10.27 0.49 12.17
C ALA A 52 9.54 1.81 11.86
N LEU A 53 9.93 2.51 10.78
CA LEU A 53 9.24 3.73 10.35
C LEU A 53 7.79 3.43 9.96
N CYS A 54 7.55 2.38 9.18
CA CYS A 54 6.19 2.02 8.77
C CYS A 54 5.30 1.60 9.96
N LEU A 55 5.88 0.89 10.95
CA LEU A 55 5.20 0.56 12.19
C LEU A 55 4.84 1.82 12.97
N GLN A 56 5.80 2.73 13.17
CA GLN A 56 5.56 3.99 13.85
C GLN A 56 4.53 4.86 13.13
N PHE A 57 4.62 4.95 11.80
CA PHE A 57 3.66 5.66 10.96
C PHE A 57 2.23 5.15 11.14
N TRP A 58 2.04 3.85 11.33
CA TRP A 58 0.74 3.29 11.64
C TRP A 58 0.32 3.52 13.10
N GLU A 59 1.20 3.29 14.06
CA GLU A 59 0.89 3.40 15.50
C GLU A 59 0.61 4.84 15.96
N ASP A 60 1.39 5.80 15.49
CA ASP A 60 1.31 7.20 15.92
C ASP A 60 0.25 7.98 15.10
N GLY A 61 -0.19 7.43 13.97
CA GLY A 61 -1.05 8.14 13.02
C GLY A 61 -2.52 8.27 13.43
N PHE A 62 -3.01 7.42 14.33
CA PHE A 62 -4.40 7.41 14.81
C PHE A 62 -4.57 6.56 16.07
N SER A 63 -5.68 6.71 16.78
CA SER A 63 -6.03 5.81 17.88
C SER A 63 -7.12 4.79 17.50
N ARG A 64 -7.15 3.63 18.16
CA ARG A 64 -8.25 2.65 18.00
C ARG A 64 -9.62 3.28 18.22
N GLN A 65 -9.74 4.13 19.23
CA GLN A 65 -11.00 4.79 19.60
C GLN A 65 -11.44 5.76 18.51
N GLU A 66 -10.50 6.54 17.96
CA GLU A 66 -10.76 7.44 16.85
C GLU A 66 -11.30 6.69 15.63
N LEU A 67 -10.63 5.62 15.19
CA LEU A 67 -11.11 4.84 14.04
C LEU A 67 -12.50 4.22 14.32
N LEU A 68 -12.74 3.74 15.54
CA LEU A 68 -14.05 3.23 15.94
C LEU A 68 -15.14 4.31 15.92
N GLN A 69 -14.82 5.54 16.36
CA GLN A 69 -15.72 6.69 16.29
C GLN A 69 -16.05 7.07 14.85
N LEU A 70 -15.06 7.05 13.94
CA LEU A 70 -15.30 7.28 12.51
C LEU A 70 -16.25 6.23 11.93
N VAL A 71 -15.99 4.94 12.20
CA VAL A 71 -16.86 3.84 11.72
C VAL A 71 -18.28 3.99 12.27
N ASN A 72 -18.44 4.30 13.55
CA ASN A 72 -19.74 4.53 14.16
C ASN A 72 -20.45 5.75 13.55
N GLY A 73 -19.71 6.82 13.29
CA GLY A 73 -20.22 8.01 12.62
C GLY A 73 -20.79 7.67 11.24
N PHE A 74 -20.04 6.96 10.40
CA PHE A 74 -20.52 6.57 9.07
C PHE A 74 -21.73 5.63 9.10
N LEU A 75 -21.86 4.79 10.14
CA LEU A 75 -23.03 3.94 10.33
C LEU A 75 -24.29 4.72 10.74
N GLN A 76 -24.13 5.86 11.41
CA GLN A 76 -25.23 6.75 11.80
C GLN A 76 -25.60 7.71 10.68
N ASP A 77 -24.58 8.36 10.09
CA ASP A 77 -24.71 9.30 9.00
C ASP A 77 -23.68 8.97 7.89
N PRO A 78 -24.11 8.35 6.80
CA PRO A 78 -23.25 8.10 5.64
C PRO A 78 -22.81 9.40 4.94
N GLN A 79 -23.48 10.52 5.22
CA GLN A 79 -23.23 11.83 4.61
C GLN A 79 -22.27 12.73 5.39
N LEU A 80 -21.51 12.18 6.34
CA LEU A 80 -20.51 12.92 7.12
C LEU A 80 -19.62 13.86 6.29
N ALA A 81 -19.22 14.96 6.95
CA ALA A 81 -18.40 16.03 6.37
C ALA A 81 -17.15 15.53 5.64
N ALA A 82 -16.72 16.28 4.63
CA ALA A 82 -15.55 15.94 3.80
C ALA A 82 -14.28 15.70 4.64
N ALA A 83 -14.06 16.49 5.69
CA ALA A 83 -12.93 16.32 6.61
C ALA A 83 -12.92 14.93 7.28
N THR A 84 -14.07 14.41 7.66
CA THR A 84 -14.21 13.08 8.28
C THR A 84 -13.88 11.96 7.30
N ARG A 85 -14.32 12.10 6.05
CA ARG A 85 -13.97 11.16 4.96
C ARG A 85 -12.49 11.19 4.66
N MET A 86 -11.88 12.38 4.65
CA MET A 86 -10.43 12.54 4.48
C MET A 86 -9.66 11.88 5.62
N ARG A 87 -10.09 12.07 6.87
CA ARG A 87 -9.45 11.41 8.01
C ARG A 87 -9.50 9.89 7.92
N TYR A 88 -10.64 9.33 7.53
CA TYR A 88 -10.78 7.90 7.27
C TYR A 88 -9.85 7.43 6.13
N LYS A 89 -9.78 8.17 5.02
CA LYS A 89 -8.87 7.91 3.89
C LYS A 89 -7.42 7.82 4.38
N TYR A 90 -6.97 8.76 5.21
CA TYR A 90 -5.62 8.78 5.77
C TYR A 90 -5.32 7.58 6.67
N ILE A 91 -6.25 7.20 7.55
CA ILE A 91 -6.08 6.00 8.39
C ILE A 91 -5.97 4.75 7.50
N ARG A 92 -6.84 4.62 6.49
CA ARG A 92 -6.78 3.50 5.55
C ARG A 92 -5.47 3.47 4.76
N ALA A 93 -4.95 4.62 4.34
CA ALA A 93 -3.65 4.71 3.66
C ALA A 93 -2.52 4.16 4.56
N ARG A 94 -2.51 4.51 5.85
CA ARG A 94 -1.57 3.96 6.84
C ARG A 94 -1.67 2.43 6.96
N TYR A 95 -2.89 1.89 7.00
CA TYR A 95 -3.09 0.42 6.97
C TYR A 95 -2.55 -0.23 5.69
N LYS A 96 -2.83 0.36 4.52
CA LYS A 96 -2.33 -0.16 3.24
C LYS A 96 -0.81 -0.16 3.20
N HIS A 97 -0.19 0.97 3.55
CA HIS A 97 1.27 1.13 3.55
C HIS A 97 1.92 0.11 4.48
N PHE A 98 1.43 -0.02 5.71
CA PHE A 98 2.01 -0.97 6.66
C PHE A 98 1.71 -2.44 6.32
N ARG A 99 0.63 -2.73 5.59
CA ARG A 99 0.39 -4.06 5.02
C ARG A 99 1.47 -4.40 3.98
N PHE A 100 1.86 -3.44 3.13
CA PHE A 100 2.97 -3.64 2.19
C PHE A 100 4.31 -3.80 2.91
N ALA A 101 4.56 -3.03 3.97
CA ALA A 101 5.76 -3.20 4.80
C ALA A 101 5.89 -4.63 5.37
N GLN A 102 4.79 -5.24 5.84
CA GLN A 102 4.82 -6.65 6.27
C GLN A 102 5.13 -7.63 5.13
N GLN A 103 4.64 -7.34 3.91
CA GLN A 103 4.93 -8.17 2.72
C GLN A 103 6.37 -7.99 2.23
N LEU A 104 6.94 -6.81 2.38
CA LEU A 104 8.31 -6.50 1.99
C LEU A 104 9.31 -7.06 3.00
N TYR A 105 9.12 -6.77 4.28
CA TYR A 105 10.15 -6.95 5.30
C TYR A 105 9.89 -8.12 6.25
N GLY A 106 8.69 -8.70 6.28
CA GLY A 106 8.42 -9.89 7.10
C GLY A 106 9.00 -11.15 6.45
N GLY A 107 9.54 -12.07 7.25
CA GLY A 107 10.22 -13.28 6.75
C GLY A 107 9.34 -14.21 5.90
N GLN A 108 8.01 -14.14 6.04
CA GLN A 108 7.08 -14.90 5.19
C GLN A 108 6.60 -14.12 3.96
N HIS A 109 7.01 -12.85 3.81
CA HIS A 109 6.53 -11.92 2.78
C HIS A 109 5.00 -11.85 2.67
N ARG A 110 4.33 -11.96 3.82
CA ARG A 110 2.87 -11.96 3.98
C ARG A 110 2.49 -11.06 5.15
N ALA A 111 1.38 -10.34 5.00
CA ALA A 111 0.80 -9.59 6.09
C ALA A 111 0.15 -10.53 7.11
N ASN A 112 0.18 -10.14 8.40
CA ASN A 112 -0.59 -10.82 9.44
C ASN A 112 -2.06 -10.92 9.03
N ARG A 113 -2.69 -12.09 9.22
CA ARG A 113 -4.04 -12.37 8.72
C ARG A 113 -5.08 -11.38 9.24
N LEU A 114 -5.06 -11.07 10.54
CA LEU A 114 -6.01 -10.11 11.13
C LEU A 114 -5.79 -8.70 10.59
N PHE A 115 -4.52 -8.29 10.44
CA PHE A 115 -4.18 -6.99 9.88
C PHE A 115 -4.59 -6.88 8.40
N HIS A 116 -4.34 -7.93 7.62
CA HIS A 116 -4.74 -8.04 6.23
C HIS A 116 -6.26 -7.92 6.07
N THR A 117 -7.02 -8.71 6.85
CA THR A 117 -8.48 -8.66 6.87
C THR A 117 -8.98 -7.27 7.24
N THR A 118 -8.42 -6.66 8.29
CA THR A 118 -8.78 -5.28 8.70
C THR A 118 -8.55 -4.30 7.56
N THR A 119 -7.41 -4.38 6.88
CA THR A 119 -7.08 -3.50 5.74
C THR A 119 -8.06 -3.68 4.57
N ALA A 120 -8.48 -4.92 4.28
CA ALA A 120 -9.45 -5.22 3.23
C ALA A 120 -10.85 -4.70 3.58
N VAL A 121 -11.32 -4.96 4.80
CA VAL A 121 -12.63 -4.51 5.30
C VAL A 121 -12.70 -2.98 5.33
N LEU A 122 -11.62 -2.29 5.72
CA LEU A 122 -11.55 -0.83 5.63
C LEU A 122 -11.77 -0.32 4.20
N GLY A 123 -11.29 -1.06 3.19
CA GLY A 123 -11.54 -0.77 1.79
C GLY A 123 -13.01 -0.95 1.41
N HIS A 124 -13.57 -2.11 1.69
CA HIS A 124 -14.97 -2.38 1.36
C HIS A 124 -15.95 -1.44 2.09
N PHE A 125 -15.65 -1.06 3.33
CA PHE A 125 -16.40 -0.05 4.07
C PHE A 125 -16.32 1.33 3.38
N GLN A 126 -15.14 1.72 2.90
CA GLN A 126 -14.97 2.96 2.12
C GLN A 126 -15.83 2.97 0.87
N ASP A 127 -15.78 1.88 0.10
CA ASP A 127 -16.52 1.78 -1.15
C ASP A 127 -18.04 1.79 -0.89
N ALA A 128 -18.48 1.18 0.24
CA ALA A 128 -19.88 1.18 0.65
C ALA A 128 -20.43 2.59 0.94
N PHE A 129 -19.74 3.42 1.74
CA PHE A 129 -20.22 4.77 2.00
C PHE A 129 -20.05 5.74 0.81
N ARG A 130 -19.09 5.47 -0.10
CA ARG A 130 -18.93 6.27 -1.33
C ARG A 130 -20.06 6.02 -2.32
N ASN A 131 -20.50 4.77 -2.43
CA ASN A 131 -21.51 4.35 -3.41
C ASN A 131 -22.92 4.29 -2.83
N GLY A 132 -23.14 4.77 -1.60
CA GLY A 132 -24.45 4.76 -0.93
C GLY A 132 -25.00 3.36 -0.62
N ASN A 133 -24.17 2.32 -0.60
CA ASN A 133 -24.59 0.94 -0.38
C ASN A 133 -24.79 0.66 1.13
N GLN A 134 -25.99 0.95 1.62
CA GLN A 134 -26.33 0.84 3.05
C GLN A 134 -26.15 -0.56 3.63
N LYS A 135 -26.46 -1.61 2.84
CA LYS A 135 -26.32 -2.99 3.28
C LYS A 135 -24.86 -3.33 3.55
N ASN A 136 -23.98 -3.03 2.58
CA ASN A 136 -22.54 -3.27 2.75
C ASN A 136 -21.94 -2.37 3.83
N LEU A 137 -22.44 -1.15 3.97
CA LEU A 137 -22.01 -0.22 5.02
C LEU A 137 -22.24 -0.82 6.42
N GLN A 138 -23.44 -1.35 6.67
CA GLN A 138 -23.78 -2.04 7.92
C GLN A 138 -22.92 -3.30 8.15
N ILE A 139 -22.77 -4.15 7.13
CA ILE A 139 -22.00 -5.40 7.25
C ILE A 139 -20.54 -5.11 7.58
N TYR A 140 -19.87 -4.28 6.79
CA TYR A 140 -18.45 -4.01 6.97
C TYR A 140 -18.19 -3.12 8.21
N GLY A 141 -19.11 -2.22 8.56
CA GLY A 141 -19.00 -1.41 9.77
C GLY A 141 -19.08 -2.27 11.04
N ASN A 142 -20.02 -3.22 11.10
CA ASN A 142 -20.11 -4.15 12.23
C ASN A 142 -18.90 -5.10 12.30
N LEU A 143 -18.38 -5.55 11.16
CA LEU A 143 -17.14 -6.31 11.12
C LEU A 143 -15.94 -5.49 11.63
N LEU A 144 -15.85 -4.20 11.27
CA LEU A 144 -14.82 -3.30 11.80
C LEU A 144 -14.95 -3.12 13.32
N ARG A 145 -16.16 -3.02 13.87
CA ARG A 145 -16.35 -2.96 15.34
C ARG A 145 -15.73 -4.17 16.04
N VAL A 146 -15.90 -5.38 15.47
CA VAL A 146 -15.29 -6.61 16.00
C VAL A 146 -13.76 -6.57 15.87
N LEU A 147 -13.25 -6.21 14.69
CA LEU A 147 -11.81 -6.12 14.41
C LEU A 147 -11.10 -5.04 15.25
N LEU A 148 -11.82 -3.99 15.62
CA LEU A 148 -11.36 -2.90 16.48
C LEU A 148 -11.68 -3.12 17.96
N SER A 149 -12.20 -4.29 18.34
CA SER A 149 -12.37 -4.65 19.74
C SER A 149 -11.01 -4.68 20.46
N ARG A 150 -11.01 -4.40 21.76
CA ARG A 150 -9.79 -4.39 22.58
C ARG A 150 -8.94 -5.67 22.43
N PRO A 151 -9.49 -6.90 22.52
CA PRO A 151 -8.68 -8.11 22.41
C PRO A 151 -8.06 -8.29 21.03
N VAL A 152 -8.82 -8.06 19.95
CA VAL A 152 -8.30 -8.18 18.58
C VAL A 152 -7.21 -7.14 18.32
N TRP A 153 -7.45 -5.89 18.72
CA TRP A 153 -6.47 -4.81 18.59
C TRP A 153 -5.16 -5.11 19.31
N SER A 154 -5.22 -5.60 20.56
CA SER A 154 -4.02 -5.97 21.32
C SER A 154 -3.25 -7.12 20.67
N CYS A 155 -3.96 -8.14 20.18
CA CYS A 155 -3.36 -9.26 19.46
C CYS A 155 -2.65 -8.78 18.18
N VAL A 156 -3.31 -7.92 17.38
CA VAL A 156 -2.73 -7.33 16.18
C VAL A 156 -1.47 -6.53 16.53
N ARG A 157 -1.53 -5.61 17.49
CA ARG A 157 -0.36 -4.81 17.90
C ARG A 157 0.81 -5.66 18.39
N TYR A 158 0.51 -6.70 19.17
CA TYR A 158 1.54 -7.63 19.64
C TYR A 158 2.21 -8.34 18.46
N ALA A 159 1.41 -8.91 17.54
CA ALA A 159 1.93 -9.62 16.38
C ALA A 159 2.78 -8.72 15.46
N LEU A 160 2.39 -7.46 15.28
CA LEU A 160 3.14 -6.50 14.46
C LEU A 160 4.49 -6.12 15.09
N ARG A 161 4.56 -5.99 16.42
CA ARG A 161 5.81 -5.66 17.13
C ARG A 161 6.80 -6.82 17.24
N HIS A 162 6.30 -8.05 17.11
CA HIS A 162 7.08 -9.28 17.24
C HIS A 162 7.17 -10.04 15.91
N ILE A 163 7.08 -9.33 14.79
CA ILE A 163 7.32 -9.93 13.48
C ILE A 163 8.77 -10.43 13.39
N HIS A 164 8.96 -11.56 12.71
CA HIS A 164 10.28 -11.97 12.26
C HIS A 164 10.59 -11.26 10.93
N LEU A 165 11.66 -10.48 10.90
CA LEU A 165 12.10 -9.80 9.68
C LEU A 165 12.82 -10.77 8.73
N THR A 166 12.73 -10.49 7.44
CA THR A 166 13.44 -11.21 6.39
C THR A 166 14.94 -10.89 6.41
N SER A 167 15.76 -11.77 5.84
CA SER A 167 17.18 -11.50 5.61
C SER A 167 17.37 -10.59 4.39
N GLU A 168 18.54 -9.98 4.23
CA GLU A 168 18.87 -9.22 3.02
C GLU A 168 18.75 -10.08 1.75
N ARG A 169 19.30 -11.31 1.80
CA ARG A 169 19.24 -12.25 0.68
C ARG A 169 17.80 -12.57 0.28
N ASP A 170 16.96 -12.88 1.27
CA ASP A 170 15.56 -13.25 1.02
C ASP A 170 14.74 -12.04 0.56
N PHE A 171 15.02 -10.85 1.08
CA PHE A 171 14.44 -9.59 0.62
C PHE A 171 14.74 -9.35 -0.88
N ILE A 172 16.02 -9.48 -1.27
CA ILE A 172 16.45 -9.33 -2.65
C ILE A 172 15.76 -10.37 -3.55
N ALA A 173 15.77 -11.65 -3.14
CA ALA A 173 15.13 -12.73 -3.88
C ALA A 173 13.61 -12.49 -4.04
N TYR A 174 12.94 -12.00 -3.01
CA TYR A 174 11.53 -11.63 -3.08
C TYR A 174 11.29 -10.51 -4.09
N ARG A 175 12.08 -9.42 -4.05
CA ARG A 175 11.94 -8.31 -5.01
C ARG A 175 12.22 -8.76 -6.45
N GLN A 176 13.25 -9.57 -6.68
CA GLN A 176 13.53 -10.17 -7.98
C GLN A 176 12.36 -11.02 -8.48
N THR A 177 11.77 -11.83 -7.61
CA THR A 177 10.57 -12.62 -7.95
C THR A 177 9.39 -11.72 -8.34
N GLN A 178 9.17 -10.61 -7.63
CA GLN A 178 8.12 -9.64 -7.95
C GLN A 178 8.33 -8.97 -9.31
N ILE A 179 9.56 -8.57 -9.61
CA ILE A 179 9.90 -7.95 -10.90
C ILE A 179 9.90 -8.98 -12.04
N GLY A 180 10.29 -10.22 -11.78
CA GLY A 180 10.15 -11.33 -12.72
C GLY A 180 8.69 -11.60 -13.08
N LEU A 181 7.81 -11.65 -12.07
CA LEU A 181 6.36 -11.77 -12.30
C LEU A 181 5.80 -10.58 -13.09
N LEU A 182 6.23 -9.36 -12.77
CA LEU A 182 5.86 -8.17 -13.52
C LEU A 182 6.26 -8.29 -14.99
N ARG A 183 7.49 -8.74 -15.27
CA ARG A 183 7.98 -8.96 -16.64
C ARG A 183 7.11 -9.96 -17.39
N THR A 184 6.77 -11.08 -16.77
CA THR A 184 5.87 -12.09 -17.36
C THR A 184 4.49 -11.53 -17.67
N LEU A 185 3.92 -10.68 -16.80
CA LEU A 185 2.63 -10.05 -17.03
C LEU A 185 2.69 -9.05 -18.18
N ILE A 186 3.71 -8.18 -18.23
CA ILE A 186 3.82 -7.11 -19.25
C ILE A 186 4.21 -7.64 -20.63
N ALA A 187 4.83 -8.81 -20.70
CA ALA A 187 5.05 -9.53 -21.96
C ALA A 187 3.73 -9.90 -22.67
N ASN A 188 2.62 -10.01 -21.93
CA ASN A 188 1.31 -10.22 -22.54
C ASN A 188 0.77 -8.90 -23.14
N PRO A 189 0.36 -8.86 -24.42
CA PRO A 189 -0.23 -7.66 -25.02
C PRO A 189 -1.52 -7.19 -24.31
N GLN A 190 -2.28 -8.12 -23.72
CA GLN A 190 -3.58 -7.86 -23.10
C GLN A 190 -3.64 -8.42 -21.68
N LEU A 191 -4.20 -7.64 -20.75
CA LEU A 191 -4.40 -8.08 -19.37
C LEU A 191 -5.88 -8.13 -19.04
N THR A 192 -6.29 -9.18 -18.33
CA THR A 192 -7.55 -9.19 -17.58
C THR A 192 -7.49 -8.19 -16.42
N GLY A 193 -8.64 -7.76 -15.89
CA GLY A 193 -8.70 -6.88 -14.72
C GLY A 193 -8.00 -7.46 -13.50
N LYS A 194 -8.02 -8.80 -13.33
CA LYS A 194 -7.26 -9.50 -12.29
C LYS A 194 -5.75 -9.33 -12.49
N GLN A 195 -5.24 -9.58 -13.69
CA GLN A 195 -3.82 -9.42 -13.98
C GLN A 195 -3.37 -7.96 -13.87
N PHE A 196 -4.20 -7.02 -14.33
CA PHE A 196 -3.96 -5.59 -14.16
C PHE A 196 -3.86 -5.21 -12.68
N HIS A 197 -4.76 -5.75 -11.86
CA HIS A 197 -4.72 -5.56 -10.41
C HIS A 197 -3.48 -6.20 -9.75
N ASP A 198 -3.00 -7.34 -10.25
CA ASP A 198 -1.78 -7.97 -9.78
C ASP A 198 -0.52 -7.16 -10.16
N VAL A 199 -0.47 -6.58 -11.37
CA VAL A 199 0.55 -5.59 -11.76
C VAL A 199 0.53 -4.41 -10.79
N ARG A 200 -0.64 -3.80 -10.57
CA ARG A 200 -0.78 -2.65 -9.66
C ARG A 200 -0.27 -2.99 -8.26
N LYS A 201 -0.58 -4.18 -7.73
CA LYS A 201 -0.08 -4.64 -6.43
C LYS A 201 1.45 -4.70 -6.35
N ILE A 202 2.12 -5.16 -7.42
CA ILE A 202 3.59 -5.19 -7.47
C ILE A 202 4.14 -3.76 -7.43
N ILE A 203 3.57 -2.86 -8.24
CA ILE A 203 3.97 -1.45 -8.28
C ILE A 203 3.73 -0.77 -6.93
N SER A 204 2.55 -0.89 -6.32
CA SER A 204 2.26 -0.27 -5.02
C SER A 204 3.19 -0.76 -3.89
N ARG A 205 3.70 -2.01 -3.97
CA ARG A 205 4.75 -2.48 -3.03
C ARG A 205 6.08 -1.77 -3.27
N GLN A 206 6.48 -1.55 -4.51
CA GLN A 206 7.71 -0.81 -4.82
C GLN A 206 7.58 0.67 -4.43
N VAL A 207 6.44 1.31 -4.71
CA VAL A 207 6.09 2.67 -4.23
C VAL A 207 6.33 2.76 -2.73
N SER A 208 5.64 1.90 -1.96
CA SER A 208 5.75 1.85 -0.50
C SER A 208 7.19 1.68 0.01
N PHE A 209 8.01 0.85 -0.67
CA PHE A 209 9.43 0.71 -0.34
C PHE A 209 10.20 2.02 -0.53
N TYR A 210 10.12 2.63 -1.72
CA TYR A 210 10.89 3.84 -2.03
C TYR A 210 10.38 5.09 -1.31
N ASP A 211 9.09 5.18 -0.98
CA ASP A 211 8.55 6.24 -0.12
C ASP A 211 9.12 6.17 1.29
N THR A 212 9.22 4.95 1.83
CA THR A 212 9.84 4.74 3.13
C THR A 212 11.32 5.13 3.08
N LEU A 213 12.04 4.69 2.05
CA LEU A 213 13.46 4.97 1.88
C LEU A 213 13.76 6.48 1.73
N ARG A 214 13.03 7.18 0.85
CA ARG A 214 13.20 8.64 0.65
C ARG A 214 12.78 9.46 1.87
N SER A 215 11.92 8.91 2.73
CA SER A 215 11.52 9.57 3.97
C SER A 215 12.61 9.47 5.04
N ILE A 216 13.28 8.31 5.14
CA ILE A 216 14.42 8.11 6.05
C ILE A 216 15.66 8.87 5.58
N ALA A 217 15.92 8.89 4.28
CA ALA A 217 17.06 9.57 3.67
C ALA A 217 16.59 10.58 2.61
N PRO A 218 16.19 11.81 3.01
CA PRO A 218 15.68 12.83 2.09
C PRO A 218 16.67 13.25 0.99
N ASP A 219 17.97 13.17 1.27
CA ASP A 219 19.04 13.47 0.32
C ASP A 219 19.27 12.36 -0.72
N ASN A 220 18.64 11.20 -0.56
CA ASN A 220 18.69 10.12 -1.53
C ASN A 220 17.85 10.46 -2.77
N ARG A 221 18.48 11.14 -3.73
CA ARG A 221 17.87 11.57 -4.98
C ARG A 221 17.34 10.41 -5.81
N GLU A 222 18.03 9.27 -5.82
CA GLU A 222 17.61 8.09 -6.57
C GLU A 222 16.32 7.49 -6.00
N ALA A 223 16.24 7.31 -4.68
CA ALA A 223 15.03 6.83 -4.03
C ALA A 223 13.83 7.74 -4.31
N ARG A 224 14.03 9.07 -4.29
CA ARG A 224 13.00 10.04 -4.64
C ARG A 224 12.57 9.92 -6.10
N GLN A 225 13.50 9.84 -7.04
CA GLN A 225 13.19 9.68 -8.47
C GLN A 225 12.40 8.40 -8.74
N ILE A 226 12.84 7.28 -8.16
CA ILE A 226 12.16 5.99 -8.34
C ILE A 226 10.76 6.03 -7.71
N SER A 227 10.64 6.53 -6.47
CA SER A 227 9.34 6.69 -5.80
C SER A 227 8.37 7.50 -6.65
N ARG A 228 8.76 8.70 -7.11
CA ARG A 228 7.87 9.58 -7.89
C ARG A 228 7.50 8.94 -9.23
N PHE A 229 8.44 8.26 -9.89
CA PHE A 229 8.17 7.57 -11.14
C PHE A 229 7.14 6.44 -10.95
N LEU A 230 7.28 5.66 -9.88
CA LEU A 230 6.35 4.59 -9.53
C LEU A 230 4.98 5.12 -9.09
N ALA A 231 4.94 6.25 -8.38
CA ALA A 231 3.69 6.93 -8.00
C ALA A 231 2.90 7.36 -9.24
N ALA A 232 3.58 7.91 -10.27
CA ALA A 232 2.93 8.24 -11.54
C ALA A 232 2.30 7.01 -12.22
N ILE A 233 3.00 5.86 -12.25
CA ILE A 233 2.43 4.60 -12.74
C ILE A 233 1.23 4.19 -11.89
N ASN A 234 1.37 4.24 -10.55
CA ASN A 234 0.33 3.81 -9.62
C ASN A 234 -0.95 4.66 -9.73
N GLY A 235 -0.82 5.98 -9.95
CA GLY A 235 -1.92 6.90 -10.22
C GLY A 235 -2.65 6.57 -11.52
N LEU A 236 -1.92 6.44 -12.64
CA LEU A 236 -2.51 6.05 -13.94
C LEU A 236 -3.23 4.69 -13.87
N MET A 237 -2.62 3.72 -13.19
CA MET A 237 -3.23 2.43 -12.95
C MET A 237 -4.44 2.53 -12.01
N GLY A 238 -4.43 3.50 -11.11
CA GLY A 238 -5.52 3.82 -10.19
C GLY A 238 -6.78 4.21 -10.92
N ASP A 239 -6.68 5.24 -11.75
CA ASP A 239 -7.80 5.76 -12.53
C ASP A 239 -8.39 4.67 -13.44
N ARG A 240 -7.53 3.91 -14.13
CA ARG A 240 -7.98 2.85 -15.01
C ARG A 240 -8.68 1.71 -14.26
N HIS A 241 -8.17 1.34 -13.08
CA HIS A 241 -8.80 0.32 -12.24
C HIS A 241 -10.17 0.78 -11.74
N ASP A 242 -10.31 2.05 -11.35
CA ASP A 242 -11.58 2.59 -10.86
C ASP A 242 -12.65 2.58 -11.96
N VAL A 243 -12.28 2.84 -13.22
CA VAL A 243 -13.17 2.66 -14.38
C VAL A 243 -13.62 1.19 -14.54
N MET A 244 -12.69 0.23 -14.45
CA MET A 244 -13.02 -1.19 -14.56
C MET A 244 -13.96 -1.67 -13.44
N VAL A 245 -13.77 -1.16 -12.22
CA VAL A 245 -14.62 -1.49 -11.07
C VAL A 245 -16.01 -0.88 -11.23
N ALA A 246 -16.10 0.38 -11.67
CA ALA A 246 -17.37 1.05 -11.91
C ALA A 246 -18.21 0.30 -12.98
N ASP A 247 -17.57 -0.10 -14.09
CA ASP A 247 -18.22 -0.90 -15.13
C ASP A 247 -18.74 -2.24 -14.60
N LYS A 248 -17.93 -2.98 -13.85
CA LYS A 248 -18.35 -4.25 -13.24
C LYS A 248 -19.54 -4.08 -12.29
N LEU A 249 -19.57 -2.99 -11.52
CA LEU A 249 -20.71 -2.67 -10.65
C LEU A 249 -21.98 -2.31 -11.43
N ALA A 250 -21.83 -1.78 -12.65
CA ALA A 250 -22.94 -1.53 -13.58
C ALA A 250 -23.36 -2.78 -14.39
N GLY A 251 -22.74 -3.94 -14.13
CA GLY A 251 -23.02 -5.19 -14.83
C GLY A 251 -22.24 -5.40 -16.14
N GLY A 252 -21.24 -4.57 -16.41
CA GLY A 252 -20.33 -4.71 -17.55
C GLY A 252 -19.28 -5.81 -17.34
N ASP A 253 -18.52 -6.08 -18.41
CA ASP A 253 -17.55 -7.18 -18.51
C ASP A 253 -16.08 -6.71 -18.58
N LEU A 254 -15.79 -5.40 -18.48
CA LEU A 254 -14.44 -4.85 -18.68
C LEU A 254 -13.40 -5.45 -17.74
N TYR A 255 -13.81 -5.85 -16.53
CA TYR A 255 -12.90 -6.47 -15.57
C TYR A 255 -12.50 -7.89 -15.96
N ASP A 256 -13.40 -8.63 -16.60
CA ASP A 256 -13.24 -10.05 -16.92
C ASP A 256 -12.66 -10.23 -18.35
N ARG A 257 -12.79 -9.22 -19.21
CA ARG A 257 -12.29 -9.24 -20.59
C ARG A 257 -10.81 -8.79 -20.69
N PRO A 258 -9.93 -9.57 -21.33
CA PRO A 258 -8.56 -9.14 -21.62
C PRO A 258 -8.56 -7.87 -22.48
N THR A 259 -7.88 -6.82 -22.01
CA THR A 259 -7.80 -5.53 -22.69
C THR A 259 -6.34 -5.09 -22.81
N PRO A 260 -5.91 -4.43 -23.90
CA PRO A 260 -4.59 -3.82 -23.97
C PRO A 260 -4.35 -2.86 -22.81
N LEU A 261 -3.13 -2.82 -22.28
CA LEU A 261 -2.75 -1.73 -21.37
C LEU A 261 -2.75 -0.41 -22.14
N ASP A 262 -3.09 0.65 -21.43
CA ASP A 262 -2.83 2.01 -21.90
C ASP A 262 -1.34 2.16 -22.28
N ILE A 263 -1.08 2.86 -23.38
CA ILE A 263 0.27 2.98 -23.97
C ILE A 263 1.25 3.64 -22.99
N ASP A 264 0.80 4.64 -22.22
CA ASP A 264 1.66 5.37 -21.27
C ASP A 264 2.00 4.46 -20.07
N ILE A 265 1.00 3.74 -19.54
CA ILE A 265 1.23 2.75 -18.48
C ILE A 265 2.22 1.68 -18.95
N ARG A 266 2.03 1.13 -20.16
CA ARG A 266 2.91 0.10 -20.72
C ARG A 266 4.34 0.61 -20.87
N GLN A 267 4.53 1.76 -21.51
CA GLN A 267 5.87 2.33 -21.74
C GLN A 267 6.61 2.60 -20.43
N ARG A 268 5.94 3.13 -19.41
CA ARG A 268 6.55 3.37 -18.10
C ARG A 268 6.93 2.08 -17.39
N LEU A 269 6.10 1.03 -17.50
CA LEU A 269 6.40 -0.29 -16.94
C LEU A 269 7.57 -0.96 -17.66
N GLU A 270 7.63 -0.90 -18.99
CA GLU A 270 8.74 -1.42 -19.78
C GLU A 270 10.04 -0.66 -19.47
N LEU A 271 9.97 0.68 -19.34
CA LEU A 271 11.10 1.50 -18.91
C LEU A 271 11.58 1.08 -17.51
N LEU A 272 10.67 0.92 -16.54
CA LEU A 272 11.00 0.44 -15.20
C LEU A 272 11.73 -0.91 -15.25
N LEU A 273 11.20 -1.87 -16.01
CA LEU A 273 11.77 -3.21 -16.15
C LEU A 273 13.17 -3.19 -16.77
N SER A 274 13.45 -2.22 -17.67
CA SER A 274 14.78 -2.05 -18.27
C SER A 274 15.84 -1.54 -17.30
N ARG A 275 15.45 -0.92 -16.18
CA ARG A 275 16.39 -0.38 -15.18
C ARG A 275 16.79 -1.38 -14.10
N PHE A 276 16.02 -2.45 -13.92
CA PHE A 276 16.39 -3.53 -13.01
C PHE A 276 17.43 -4.44 -13.68
N PRO A 277 18.55 -4.76 -13.00
CA PRO A 277 19.54 -5.66 -13.57
C PRO A 277 18.96 -7.07 -13.72
N LEU A 278 19.33 -7.72 -14.82
CA LEU A 278 18.98 -9.10 -15.15
C LEU A 278 19.43 -10.08 -14.07
#